data_AF-A0A7S1AXL6-F1
#
_entry.id   AF-A0A7S1AXL6-F1
#
_cell.length_a   1.000
_cell.length_b   1.000
_cell.length_c   1.000
_cell.angle_alpha   90.00
_cell.angle_beta   90.00
_cell.angle_gamma   90.00
#
_symmetry.space_group_name_H-M   'P 1'
#
loop_
_entity.id
_entity.type
_entity.pdbx_description
1 polymer ?
#
loop_
_entity_poly.entity_id
_entity_poly.type
_entity_poly.pdbx_seq_one_letter_code
_entity_poly.pdbx_strand_id
1 'polypeptide(L)'
;MKFLSMRVLLSALLCWRALSFQHSHWARGAEVSLARCMDDPESCAAGVDQMRETASTIKTEVLEELNATRTRLDHIAADFVGCNTLTSQVSSYRSSFKAKVESHTLCRKQQQAELDVSMMCTKFLTAMTVNRTLLCERESLTESAADLVSLCTPSAKETLGMWLEDMAEIFSKRHTLWKKDSEACKQAEVVIPVQQSKCNIAESILNERKQECGRALDSVESFSCSWGTGFGAR
;
A
#
# COMPACT_ATOMS: atom_id res chain seq x y z
N MET A 1 -17.11 33.55 17.47
CA MET A 1 -15.68 33.60 17.84
C MET A 1 -14.88 33.20 16.59
N LYS A 2 -14.40 34.18 15.80
CA LYS A 2 -12.98 34.58 15.64
C LYS A 2 -12.06 33.40 15.26
N PHE A 3 -11.84 33.18 13.96
CA PHE A 3 -10.65 33.56 13.15
C PHE A 3 -9.38 32.76 13.47
N LEU A 4 -8.89 31.97 12.51
CA LEU A 4 -7.62 32.25 11.80
C LEU A 4 -7.36 31.23 10.69
N SER A 5 -7.44 31.75 9.46
CA SER A 5 -6.87 31.18 8.25
C SER A 5 -5.36 31.07 8.40
N MET A 6 -4.80 29.87 8.29
CA MET A 6 -3.36 29.69 8.14
C MET A 6 -3.04 29.40 6.67
N ARG A 7 -3.04 30.48 5.88
CA ARG A 7 -2.32 30.53 4.61
C ARG A 7 -0.84 30.36 4.94
N VAL A 8 -0.26 29.23 4.57
CA VAL A 8 1.20 29.09 4.52
C VAL A 8 1.66 29.79 3.24
N LEU A 9 1.77 31.12 3.36
CA LEU A 9 2.67 31.95 2.58
C LEU A 9 4.09 31.56 2.99
N LEU A 10 4.60 30.47 2.41
CA LEU A 10 6.03 30.20 2.39
C LEU A 10 6.64 31.07 1.29
N SER A 11 6.90 32.31 1.70
CA SER A 11 8.21 32.91 1.53
C SER A 11 8.79 32.87 0.12
N ALA A 12 8.43 33.90 -0.65
CA ALA A 12 9.22 34.48 -1.73
C ALA A 12 10.60 35.00 -1.26
N LEU A 13 11.32 34.23 -0.44
CA LEU A 13 12.60 34.57 0.17
C LEU A 13 13.75 33.82 -0.50
N LEU A 14 13.86 33.93 -1.82
CA LEU A 14 15.13 33.69 -2.53
C LEU A 14 15.40 34.70 -3.68
N CYS A 15 14.59 35.76 -3.84
CA CYS A 15 14.87 36.86 -4.78
C CYS A 15 15.60 38.06 -4.14
N TRP A 16 16.10 37.92 -2.91
CA TRP A 16 16.97 38.93 -2.28
C TRP A 16 18.36 38.34 -2.04
N ARG A 17 19.07 38.09 -3.13
CA ARG A 17 20.52 38.14 -3.14
C ARG A 17 20.97 39.13 -4.20
N ALA A 18 21.18 40.35 -3.71
CA ALA A 18 22.16 41.29 -4.20
C ALA A 18 22.10 41.65 -5.69
N LEU A 19 21.21 42.59 -6.01
CA LEU A 19 21.62 43.76 -6.80
C LEU A 19 22.64 44.57 -5.97
N SER A 20 23.78 43.98 -5.64
CA SER A 20 24.97 44.79 -5.44
C SER A 20 25.44 45.13 -6.84
N PHE A 21 24.94 46.25 -7.37
CA PHE A 21 25.76 47.08 -8.24
C PHE A 21 27.00 47.42 -7.41
N GLN A 22 27.97 46.50 -7.40
CA GLN A 22 29.33 46.85 -7.05
C GLN A 22 29.65 48.00 -7.98
N HIS A 23 29.88 49.16 -7.38
CA HIS A 23 30.48 50.30 -8.04
C HIS A 23 31.69 49.75 -8.79
N SER A 24 31.56 49.56 -10.10
CA SER A 24 32.74 49.53 -10.94
C SER A 24 33.33 50.90 -10.78
N HIS A 25 34.47 50.92 -10.10
CA HIS A 25 35.38 52.03 -10.05
C HIS A 25 35.47 52.62 -11.45
N TRP A 26 34.77 53.73 -11.69
CA TRP A 26 35.19 54.66 -12.72
C TRP A 26 36.55 55.13 -12.26
N ALA A 27 37.59 54.41 -12.69
CA ALA A 27 38.97 54.82 -12.56
C ALA A 27 39.07 56.12 -13.35
N ARG A 28 38.87 57.23 -12.62
CA ARG A 28 39.34 58.60 -12.87
C ARG A 28 39.94 58.74 -14.27
N GLY A 29 39.08 58.74 -15.29
CA GLY A 29 39.49 59.03 -16.65
C GLY A 29 40.01 60.44 -16.63
N ALA A 30 41.30 60.61 -16.87
CA ALA A 30 41.88 61.93 -17.04
C ALA A 30 41.01 62.67 -18.07
N GLU A 31 40.49 63.81 -17.65
CA GLU A 31 39.63 64.67 -18.45
C GLU A 31 40.36 64.96 -19.78
N VAL A 32 40.01 64.23 -20.84
CA VAL A 32 40.53 64.45 -22.19
C VAL A 32 39.91 65.75 -22.66
N SER A 33 40.53 66.85 -22.25
CA SER A 33 40.10 68.19 -22.56
C SER A 33 40.52 68.51 -23.98
N LEU A 34 39.55 68.63 -24.88
CA LEU A 34 39.72 69.22 -26.22
C LEU A 34 40.50 70.55 -26.16
N ALA A 35 40.40 71.28 -25.03
CA ALA A 35 41.12 72.53 -24.82
C ALA A 35 42.65 72.36 -24.78
N ARG A 36 43.18 71.24 -24.27
CA ARG A 36 44.64 70.98 -24.27
C ARG A 36 45.20 70.72 -25.67
N CYS A 37 44.42 70.08 -26.52
CA CYS A 37 44.76 69.82 -27.93
C CYS A 37 44.71 71.11 -28.77
N MET A 38 43.88 72.08 -28.41
CA MET A 38 43.89 73.40 -29.06
C MET A 38 45.11 74.26 -28.69
N ASP A 39 45.68 74.06 -27.49
CA ASP A 39 46.85 74.80 -27.00
C ASP A 39 48.20 74.17 -27.41
N ASP A 40 48.24 72.84 -27.66
CA ASP A 40 49.42 72.11 -28.17
C ASP A 40 49.00 71.08 -29.23
N PRO A 41 49.20 71.34 -30.53
CA PRO A 41 48.79 70.46 -31.62
C PRO A 41 49.43 69.07 -31.61
N GLU A 42 50.63 68.91 -31.03
CA GLU A 42 51.29 67.60 -30.93
C GLU A 42 50.64 66.72 -29.85
N SER A 43 49.96 67.33 -28.87
CA SER A 43 49.21 66.62 -27.82
C SER A 43 47.90 65.97 -28.32
N CYS A 44 47.40 66.39 -29.49
CA CYS A 44 46.17 65.85 -30.08
C CYS A 44 46.30 64.39 -30.51
N ALA A 45 47.46 63.99 -31.06
CA ALA A 45 47.71 62.61 -31.49
C ALA A 45 47.69 61.65 -30.29
N ALA A 46 48.36 62.04 -29.21
CA ALA A 46 48.35 61.29 -27.95
C ALA A 46 46.95 61.18 -27.34
N GLY A 47 46.13 62.24 -27.42
CA GLY A 47 44.73 62.21 -26.97
C GLY A 47 43.82 61.29 -27.79
N VAL A 48 44.03 61.23 -29.12
CA VAL A 48 43.30 60.31 -30.01
C VAL A 48 43.70 58.85 -29.74
N ASP A 49 44.98 58.57 -29.55
CA ASP A 49 45.45 57.22 -29.21
C ASP A 49 44.93 56.76 -27.84
N GLN A 50 44.91 57.66 -26.85
CA GLN A 50 44.33 57.39 -25.54
C GLN A 50 42.81 57.11 -25.62
N MET A 51 42.06 57.86 -26.45
CA MET A 51 40.64 57.59 -26.67
C MET A 51 40.41 56.26 -27.39
N ARG A 52 41.28 55.90 -28.33
CA ARG A 52 41.20 54.62 -29.05
C ARG A 52 41.49 53.44 -28.12
N GLU A 53 42.48 53.57 -27.26
CA GLU A 53 42.81 52.58 -26.23
C GLU A 53 41.67 52.46 -25.22
N THR A 54 41.14 53.57 -24.72
CA THR A 54 39.97 53.60 -23.82
C THR A 54 38.75 52.95 -24.46
N ALA A 55 38.44 53.27 -25.73
CA ALA A 55 37.33 52.66 -26.46
C ALA A 55 37.55 51.15 -26.70
N SER A 56 38.79 50.72 -26.94
CA SER A 56 39.16 49.31 -27.07
C SER A 56 39.00 48.56 -25.74
N THR A 57 39.40 49.17 -24.62
CA THR A 57 39.22 48.62 -23.27
C THR A 57 37.75 48.50 -22.92
N ILE A 58 36.95 49.57 -23.12
CA ILE A 58 35.49 49.55 -22.90
C ILE A 58 34.83 48.46 -23.75
N LYS A 59 35.23 48.31 -25.03
CA LYS A 59 34.68 47.27 -25.90
C LYS A 59 34.97 45.86 -25.37
N THR A 60 36.19 45.64 -24.87
CA THR A 60 36.61 44.35 -24.31
C THR A 60 35.85 44.04 -23.01
N GLU A 61 35.78 45.00 -22.09
CA GLU A 61 35.04 44.87 -20.82
C GLU A 61 33.54 44.62 -21.06
N VAL A 62 32.93 45.35 -21.99
CA VAL A 62 31.52 45.15 -22.36
C VAL A 62 31.31 43.76 -22.95
N LEU A 63 32.23 43.25 -23.79
CA LEU A 63 32.15 41.91 -24.34
C LEU A 63 32.28 40.82 -23.26
N GLU A 64 33.16 41.02 -22.29
CA GLU A 64 33.32 40.12 -21.14
C GLU A 64 32.05 40.09 -20.27
N GLU A 65 31.48 41.25 -19.93
CA GLU A 65 30.23 41.35 -19.17
C GLU A 65 29.04 40.75 -19.92
N LEU A 66 28.98 40.92 -21.25
CA LEU A 66 27.94 40.30 -22.09
C LEU A 66 28.05 38.78 -22.09
N ASN A 67 29.27 38.24 -22.19
CA ASN A 67 29.51 36.81 -22.09
C ASN A 67 29.20 36.27 -20.69
N ALA A 68 29.61 36.96 -19.62
CA ALA A 68 29.30 36.58 -18.24
C ALA A 68 27.78 36.57 -17.98
N THR A 69 27.07 37.56 -18.53
CA THR A 69 25.61 37.65 -18.46
C THR A 69 24.95 36.50 -19.23
N ARG A 70 25.45 36.17 -20.42
CA ARG A 70 24.97 35.02 -21.21
C ARG A 70 25.12 33.71 -20.43
N THR A 71 26.29 33.46 -19.85
CA THR A 71 26.54 32.26 -19.03
C THR A 71 25.62 32.19 -17.82
N ARG A 72 25.31 33.33 -17.17
CA ARG A 72 24.33 33.39 -16.07
C ARG A 72 22.92 33.05 -16.54
N LEU A 73 22.48 33.58 -17.69
CA LEU A 73 21.17 33.26 -18.27
C LEU A 73 21.05 31.78 -18.65
N ASP A 74 22.11 31.19 -19.20
CA ASP A 74 22.17 29.76 -19.52
C ASP A 74 22.05 28.90 -18.26
N HIS A 75 22.71 29.29 -17.16
CA HIS A 75 22.56 28.62 -15.86
C HIS A 75 21.14 28.72 -15.31
N ILE A 76 20.54 29.92 -15.33
CA ILE A 76 19.17 30.12 -14.87
C ILE A 76 18.19 29.27 -15.70
N ALA A 77 18.35 29.25 -17.03
CA ALA A 77 17.53 28.43 -17.91
C ALA A 77 17.69 26.93 -17.59
N ALA A 78 18.91 26.46 -17.34
CA ALA A 78 19.19 25.09 -16.92
C ALA A 78 18.53 24.75 -15.57
N ASP A 79 18.54 25.67 -14.60
CA ASP A 79 17.88 25.51 -13.29
C ASP A 79 16.36 25.35 -13.46
N PHE A 80 15.71 26.17 -14.32
CA PHE A 80 14.28 26.03 -14.60
C PHE A 80 13.92 24.69 -15.25
N VAL A 81 14.73 24.22 -16.21
CA VAL A 81 14.56 22.88 -16.81
C VAL A 81 14.75 21.77 -15.77
N GLY A 82 15.73 21.94 -14.87
CA GLY A 82 15.97 21.05 -13.73
C GLY A 82 14.75 20.96 -12.79
N CYS A 83 14.18 22.10 -12.38
CA CYS A 83 13.00 22.15 -11.52
C CYS A 83 11.76 21.49 -12.16
N ASN A 84 11.53 21.69 -13.46
CA ASN A 84 10.40 21.09 -14.16
C ASN A 84 10.55 19.55 -14.26
N THR A 85 11.78 19.09 -14.50
CA THR A 85 12.14 17.67 -14.47
C THR A 85 11.93 17.05 -13.09
N LEU A 86 12.35 17.75 -12.02
CA LEU A 86 12.13 17.30 -10.63
C LEU A 86 10.64 17.19 -10.30
N THR A 87 9.84 18.17 -10.71
CA THR A 87 8.38 18.20 -10.46
C THR A 87 7.66 17.04 -11.18
N SER A 88 8.02 16.77 -12.43
CA SER A 88 7.46 15.63 -13.18
C SER A 88 7.87 14.28 -12.57
N GLN A 89 9.11 14.14 -12.07
CA GLN A 89 9.57 12.95 -11.38
C GLN A 89 8.85 12.73 -10.03
N VAL A 90 8.67 13.78 -9.22
CA VAL A 90 7.93 13.70 -7.94
C VAL A 90 6.47 13.32 -8.17
N SER A 91 5.80 13.90 -9.17
CA SER A 91 4.41 13.55 -9.48
C SER A 91 4.26 12.11 -9.97
N SER A 92 5.18 11.63 -10.82
CA SER A 92 5.24 10.23 -11.25
C SER A 92 5.46 9.28 -10.07
N TYR A 93 6.37 9.63 -9.16
CA TYR A 93 6.65 8.86 -7.95
C TYR A 93 5.41 8.77 -7.05
N ARG A 94 4.75 9.91 -6.78
CA ARG A 94 3.53 9.96 -5.97
C ARG A 94 2.41 9.11 -6.57
N SER A 95 2.25 9.15 -7.89
CA SER A 95 1.27 8.33 -8.60
C SER A 95 1.58 6.83 -8.43
N SER A 96 2.83 6.43 -8.66
CA SER A 96 3.30 5.05 -8.51
C SER A 96 3.16 4.53 -7.07
N PHE A 97 3.53 5.35 -6.08
CA PHE A 97 3.35 5.04 -4.66
C PHE A 97 1.87 4.81 -4.34
N LYS A 98 1.00 5.74 -4.77
CA LYS A 98 -0.44 5.63 -4.56
C LYS A 98 -1.00 4.34 -5.15
N ALA A 99 -0.64 4.00 -6.39
CA ALA A 99 -1.08 2.76 -7.03
C ALA A 99 -0.64 1.50 -6.25
N LYS A 100 0.60 1.47 -5.74
CA LYS A 100 1.10 0.35 -4.92
C LYS A 100 0.35 0.23 -3.59
N VAL A 101 0.10 1.36 -2.91
CA VAL A 101 -0.66 1.39 -1.65
C VAL A 101 -2.11 0.95 -1.87
N GLU A 102 -2.76 1.43 -2.94
CA GLU A 102 -4.12 1.02 -3.30
C GLU A 102 -4.19 -0.48 -3.60
N SER A 103 -3.23 -1.01 -4.34
CA SER A 103 -3.11 -2.45 -4.63
C SER A 103 -2.94 -3.29 -3.36
N HIS A 104 -2.01 -2.92 -2.46
CA HIS A 104 -1.83 -3.61 -1.18
C HIS A 104 -3.09 -3.52 -0.30
N THR A 105 -3.74 -2.35 -0.25
CA THR A 105 -4.99 -2.15 0.50
C THR A 105 -6.10 -3.06 -0.02
N LEU A 106 -6.26 -3.17 -1.35
CA LEU A 106 -7.22 -4.07 -1.96
C LEU A 106 -6.90 -5.54 -1.62
N CYS A 107 -5.62 -5.92 -1.67
CA CYS A 107 -5.18 -7.25 -1.28
C CYS A 107 -5.57 -7.57 0.18
N ARG A 108 -5.35 -6.64 1.11
CA ARG A 108 -5.74 -6.82 2.52
C ARG A 108 -7.24 -6.97 2.73
N LYS A 109 -8.06 -6.25 1.97
CA LYS A 109 -9.52 -6.43 1.99
C LYS A 109 -9.91 -7.84 1.52
N GLN A 110 -9.28 -8.33 0.46
CA GLN A 110 -9.51 -9.70 -0.02
C GLN A 110 -9.02 -10.73 1.01
N GLN A 111 -7.83 -10.54 1.60
CA GLN A 111 -7.32 -11.40 2.67
C GLN A 111 -8.29 -11.50 3.84
N GLN A 112 -8.91 -10.38 4.24
CA GLN A 112 -9.93 -10.40 5.29
C GLN A 112 -11.16 -11.22 4.88
N ALA A 113 -11.65 -11.05 3.65
CA ALA A 113 -12.78 -11.84 3.16
C ALA A 113 -12.47 -13.36 3.16
N GLU A 114 -11.26 -13.75 2.72
CA GLU A 114 -10.83 -15.16 2.76
C GLU A 114 -10.69 -15.68 4.20
N LEU A 115 -10.24 -14.83 5.13
CA LEU A 115 -10.19 -15.17 6.55
C LEU A 115 -11.58 -15.43 7.11
N ASP A 116 -12.55 -14.57 6.78
CA ASP A 116 -13.93 -14.73 7.23
C ASP A 116 -14.54 -16.03 6.68
N VAL A 117 -14.29 -16.36 5.40
CA VAL A 117 -14.71 -17.63 4.78
C VAL A 117 -14.08 -18.83 5.48
N SER A 118 -12.77 -18.81 5.73
CA SER A 118 -12.05 -19.88 6.44
C SER A 118 -12.62 -20.07 7.85
N MET A 119 -12.84 -18.99 8.59
CA MET A 119 -13.43 -19.03 9.93
C MET A 119 -14.86 -19.59 9.92
N MET A 120 -15.70 -19.17 8.98
CA MET A 120 -17.06 -19.70 8.85
C MET A 120 -17.04 -21.20 8.52
N CYS A 121 -16.12 -21.62 7.64
CA CYS A 121 -15.98 -23.04 7.29
C CYS A 121 -15.62 -23.88 8.52
N THR A 122 -14.61 -23.46 9.29
CA THR A 122 -14.18 -24.16 10.50
C THR A 122 -15.28 -24.22 11.57
N LYS A 123 -16.04 -23.13 11.75
CA LYS A 123 -17.21 -23.12 12.65
C LYS A 123 -18.28 -24.11 12.20
N PHE A 124 -18.61 -24.10 10.91
CA PHE A 124 -19.61 -25.01 10.35
C PHE A 124 -19.17 -26.47 10.47
N LEU A 125 -17.92 -26.77 10.14
CA LEU A 125 -17.33 -28.10 10.30
C LEU A 125 -17.37 -28.56 11.77
N THR A 126 -17.05 -27.68 12.72
CA THR A 126 -17.15 -27.99 14.15
C THR A 126 -18.58 -28.35 14.53
N ALA A 127 -19.56 -27.56 14.08
CA ALA A 127 -20.97 -27.83 14.32
C ALA A 127 -21.42 -29.16 13.68
N MET A 128 -20.95 -29.48 12.47
CA MET A 128 -21.21 -30.77 11.82
C MET A 128 -20.63 -31.94 12.62
N THR A 129 -19.40 -31.81 13.13
CA THR A 129 -18.76 -32.84 13.96
C THR A 129 -19.52 -33.08 15.26
N VAL A 130 -19.93 -32.01 15.95
CA VAL A 130 -20.78 -32.12 17.14
C VAL A 130 -22.12 -32.75 16.81
N ASN A 131 -22.77 -32.32 15.73
CA ASN A 131 -24.04 -32.88 15.29
C ASN A 131 -23.91 -34.37 14.95
N ARG A 132 -22.84 -34.79 14.27
CA ARG A 132 -22.56 -36.22 14.04
C ARG A 132 -22.46 -36.98 15.36
N THR A 133 -21.66 -36.48 16.31
CA THR A 133 -21.53 -37.11 17.64
C THR A 133 -22.91 -37.30 18.28
N LEU A 134 -23.74 -36.25 18.32
CA LEU A 134 -25.09 -36.35 18.87
C LEU A 134 -26.00 -37.34 18.13
N LEU A 135 -25.85 -37.48 16.81
CA LEU A 135 -26.62 -38.45 16.01
C LEU A 135 -26.17 -39.89 16.28
N CYS A 136 -24.86 -40.11 16.40
CA CYS A 136 -24.28 -41.43 16.57
C CYS A 136 -24.32 -41.92 18.02
N GLU A 137 -24.47 -41.01 19.00
CA GLU A 137 -24.62 -41.33 20.42
C GLU A 137 -26.07 -41.44 20.88
N ARG A 138 -27.05 -41.36 19.96
CA ARG A 138 -28.47 -41.56 20.29
C ARG A 138 -28.69 -42.89 21.00
N GLU A 139 -29.55 -42.87 22.00
CA GLU A 139 -29.90 -44.04 22.82
C GLU A 139 -30.33 -45.23 21.96
N SER A 140 -31.11 -45.01 20.90
CA SER A 140 -31.50 -46.09 19.97
C SER A 140 -30.32 -46.86 19.37
N LEU A 141 -29.11 -46.29 19.33
CA LEU A 141 -27.88 -46.88 18.83
C LEU A 141 -26.92 -47.35 19.94
N THR A 142 -27.00 -46.75 21.14
CA THR A 142 -26.02 -46.92 22.22
C THR A 142 -26.56 -47.59 23.48
N GLU A 143 -27.88 -47.76 23.58
CA GLU A 143 -28.55 -48.37 24.72
C GLU A 143 -28.04 -49.79 24.96
N SER A 144 -27.78 -50.10 26.23
CA SER A 144 -27.22 -51.39 26.62
C SER A 144 -28.29 -52.47 26.51
N ALA A 145 -27.92 -53.61 25.93
CA ALA A 145 -28.77 -54.80 25.96
C ALA A 145 -29.06 -55.28 27.41
N ALA A 146 -28.22 -54.90 28.38
CA ALA A 146 -28.41 -55.23 29.79
C ALA A 146 -29.68 -54.59 30.37
N ASP A 147 -30.07 -53.40 29.89
CA ASP A 147 -31.24 -52.68 30.36
C ASP A 147 -32.56 -53.35 29.91
N LEU A 148 -32.45 -54.34 29.01
CA LEU A 148 -33.58 -55.03 28.37
C LEU A 148 -33.82 -56.43 28.90
N VAL A 149 -32.94 -56.93 29.77
CA VAL A 149 -32.99 -58.29 30.30
C VAL A 149 -34.33 -58.56 31.01
N SER A 150 -34.92 -57.54 31.65
CA SER A 150 -36.22 -57.66 32.32
C SER A 150 -37.39 -57.91 31.36
N LEU A 151 -37.23 -57.61 30.06
CA LEU A 151 -38.25 -57.87 29.03
C LEU A 151 -38.18 -59.32 28.50
N CYS A 152 -37.10 -60.05 28.79
CA CYS A 152 -36.87 -61.38 28.23
C CYS A 152 -37.68 -62.50 28.90
N THR A 153 -38.45 -62.20 29.95
CA THR A 153 -39.26 -63.18 30.67
C THR A 153 -40.69 -62.68 30.84
N PRO A 154 -41.70 -63.54 30.62
CA PRO A 154 -43.07 -63.12 30.77
C PRO A 154 -43.44 -62.86 32.23
N SER A 155 -44.28 -61.86 32.48
CA SER A 155 -44.78 -61.56 33.82
C SER A 155 -45.74 -62.65 34.32
N ALA A 156 -45.88 -62.78 35.64
CA ALA A 156 -46.76 -63.79 36.25
C ALA A 156 -48.26 -63.65 35.89
N LYS A 157 -48.65 -62.54 35.26
CA LYS A 157 -50.04 -62.22 34.90
C LYS A 157 -50.31 -62.30 33.41
N GLU A 158 -49.30 -62.50 32.57
CA GLU A 158 -49.47 -62.59 31.11
C GLU A 158 -49.32 -64.01 30.59
N THR A 159 -49.98 -64.29 29.47
CA THR A 159 -49.80 -65.54 28.74
C THR A 159 -48.59 -65.41 27.81
N LEU A 160 -47.97 -66.54 27.47
CA LEU A 160 -46.85 -66.58 26.53
C LEU A 160 -47.23 -65.93 25.18
N GLY A 161 -48.47 -66.09 24.72
CA GLY A 161 -48.95 -65.48 23.47
C GLY A 161 -48.95 -63.95 23.53
N MET A 162 -49.50 -63.36 24.60
CA MET A 162 -49.50 -61.90 24.80
C MET A 162 -48.07 -61.36 24.92
N TRP A 163 -47.20 -62.03 25.66
CA TRP A 163 -45.78 -61.65 25.76
C TRP A 163 -45.08 -61.64 24.40
N LEU A 164 -45.30 -62.65 23.56
CA LEU A 164 -44.69 -62.73 22.23
C LEU A 164 -45.18 -61.62 21.31
N GLU A 165 -46.46 -61.25 21.38
CA GLU A 165 -47.02 -60.13 20.61
C GLU A 165 -46.41 -58.79 21.06
N ASP A 166 -46.34 -58.56 22.38
CA ASP A 166 -45.72 -57.36 22.96
C ASP A 166 -44.23 -57.25 22.58
N MET A 167 -43.49 -58.37 22.64
CA MET A 167 -42.08 -58.43 22.25
C MET A 167 -41.89 -58.17 20.76
N ALA A 168 -42.78 -58.68 19.89
CA ALA A 168 -42.74 -58.40 18.46
C ALA A 168 -42.99 -56.91 18.18
N GLU A 169 -43.93 -56.28 18.89
CA GLU A 169 -44.20 -54.84 18.76
C GLU A 169 -43.01 -53.99 19.25
N ILE A 170 -42.44 -54.32 20.42
CA ILE A 170 -41.25 -53.65 20.97
C ILE A 170 -40.08 -53.77 19.99
N PHE A 171 -39.80 -54.97 19.48
CA PHE A 171 -38.74 -55.20 18.51
C PHE A 171 -38.94 -54.35 17.25
N SER A 172 -40.15 -54.38 16.68
CA SER A 172 -40.47 -53.63 15.47
C SER A 172 -40.25 -52.12 15.64
N LYS A 173 -40.74 -51.54 16.75
CA LYS A 173 -40.56 -50.12 17.08
C LYS A 173 -39.09 -49.76 17.24
N ARG A 174 -38.34 -50.55 17.99
CA ARG A 174 -36.91 -50.29 18.26
C ARG A 174 -36.06 -50.45 17.02
N HIS A 175 -36.29 -51.51 16.24
CA HIS A 175 -35.58 -51.70 14.98
C HIS A 175 -35.83 -50.55 14.00
N THR A 176 -37.07 -50.04 13.95
CA THR A 176 -37.41 -48.88 13.11
C THR A 176 -36.65 -47.61 13.55
N LEU A 177 -36.61 -47.33 14.85
CA LEU A 177 -35.86 -46.20 15.41
C LEU A 177 -34.35 -46.35 15.19
N TRP A 178 -33.79 -47.51 15.53
CA TRP A 178 -32.39 -47.84 15.30
C TRP A 178 -32.01 -47.66 13.83
N LYS A 179 -32.82 -48.18 12.90
CA LYS A 179 -32.54 -48.06 11.46
C LYS A 179 -32.51 -46.60 11.01
N LYS A 180 -33.47 -45.79 11.46
CA LYS A 180 -33.53 -44.35 11.14
C LYS A 180 -32.31 -43.61 11.67
N ASP A 181 -31.94 -43.84 12.93
CA ASP A 181 -30.82 -43.15 13.57
C ASP A 181 -29.47 -43.63 13.04
N SER A 182 -29.35 -44.93 12.72
CA SER A 182 -28.16 -45.52 12.11
C SER A 182 -27.88 -44.89 10.74
N GLU A 183 -28.93 -44.72 9.93
CA GLU A 183 -28.80 -44.05 8.63
C GLU A 183 -28.41 -42.58 8.79
N ALA A 184 -29.01 -41.86 9.74
CA ALA A 184 -28.65 -40.46 10.01
C ALA A 184 -27.19 -40.30 10.46
N CYS A 185 -26.71 -41.19 11.34
CA CYS A 185 -25.32 -41.24 11.77
C CYS A 185 -24.37 -41.50 10.58
N LYS A 186 -24.66 -42.52 9.75
CA LYS A 186 -23.86 -42.84 8.55
C LYS A 186 -23.80 -41.69 7.56
N GLN A 187 -24.93 -41.03 7.30
CA GLN A 187 -24.96 -39.86 6.42
C GLN A 187 -24.10 -38.72 6.97
N ALA A 188 -24.18 -38.46 8.28
CA ALA A 188 -23.35 -37.45 8.95
C ALA A 188 -21.85 -37.77 8.87
N GLU A 189 -21.46 -39.04 8.94
CA GLU A 189 -20.07 -39.49 8.76
C GLU A 189 -19.54 -39.23 7.35
N VAL A 190 -20.36 -39.42 6.32
CA VAL A 190 -19.96 -39.24 4.92
C VAL A 190 -19.74 -37.77 4.55
N VAL A 191 -20.53 -36.85 5.11
CA VAL A 191 -20.48 -35.42 4.73
C VAL A 191 -19.33 -34.65 5.38
N ILE A 192 -18.83 -35.08 6.55
CA ILE A 192 -17.77 -34.37 7.27
C ILE A 192 -16.45 -34.34 6.48
N PRO A 193 -15.92 -35.45 5.94
CA PRO A 193 -14.69 -35.43 5.15
C PRO A 193 -14.75 -34.50 3.93
N VAL A 194 -15.92 -34.43 3.29
CA VAL A 194 -16.16 -33.53 2.15
C VAL A 194 -16.09 -32.08 2.61
N GLN A 195 -16.73 -31.75 3.74
CA GLN A 195 -16.68 -30.40 4.28
C GLN A 195 -15.28 -30.03 4.79
N GLN A 196 -14.56 -30.96 5.43
CA GLN A 196 -13.16 -30.79 5.84
C GLN A 196 -12.29 -30.42 4.64
N SER A 197 -12.42 -31.14 3.52
CA SER A 197 -11.68 -30.83 2.29
C SER A 197 -11.94 -29.40 1.80
N LYS A 198 -13.21 -28.96 1.81
CA LYS A 198 -13.56 -27.57 1.45
C LYS A 198 -12.92 -26.55 2.40
N CYS A 199 -12.89 -26.82 3.70
CA CYS A 199 -12.25 -25.93 4.66
C CYS A 199 -10.73 -25.86 4.48
N ASN A 200 -10.08 -26.98 4.17
CA ASN A 200 -8.65 -27.02 3.87
C ASN A 200 -8.33 -26.20 2.61
N ILE A 201 -9.19 -26.24 1.58
CA ILE A 201 -9.04 -25.41 0.39
C ILE A 201 -9.15 -23.92 0.75
N ALA A 202 -10.15 -23.53 1.53
CA ALA A 202 -10.32 -22.14 1.97
C ALA A 202 -9.11 -21.65 2.78
N GLU A 203 -8.56 -22.49 3.65
CA GLU A 203 -7.34 -22.19 4.40
C GLU A 203 -6.11 -22.05 3.49
N SER A 204 -5.98 -22.90 2.46
CA SER A 204 -4.91 -22.78 1.46
C SER A 204 -5.00 -21.45 0.71
N ILE A 205 -6.19 -21.07 0.24
CA ILE A 205 -6.43 -19.80 -0.47
C ILE A 205 -6.08 -18.61 0.43
N LEU A 206 -6.48 -18.65 1.71
CA LEU A 206 -6.12 -17.63 2.69
C LEU A 206 -4.59 -17.52 2.86
N ASN A 207 -3.88 -18.65 2.94
CA ASN A 207 -2.43 -18.66 3.09
C ASN A 207 -1.72 -18.12 1.84
N GLU A 208 -2.16 -18.50 0.64
CA GLU A 208 -1.68 -17.94 -0.62
C GLU A 208 -1.91 -16.42 -0.66
N ARG A 209 -3.12 -15.97 -0.34
CA ARG A 209 -3.47 -14.54 -0.29
C ARG A 209 -2.61 -13.78 0.74
N LYS A 210 -2.32 -14.37 1.89
CA LYS A 210 -1.43 -13.78 2.91
C LYS A 210 -0.02 -13.58 2.36
N GLN A 211 0.52 -14.55 1.61
CA GLN A 211 1.83 -14.40 0.97
C GLN A 211 1.81 -13.31 -0.10
N GLU A 212 0.78 -13.27 -0.94
CA GLU A 212 0.62 -12.24 -1.98
C GLU A 212 0.57 -10.83 -1.38
N CYS A 213 -0.23 -10.63 -0.34
CA CYS A 213 -0.30 -9.33 0.34
C CYS A 213 1.02 -8.98 1.04
N GLY A 214 1.77 -9.98 1.54
CA GLY A 214 3.12 -9.80 2.04
C GLY A 214 4.06 -9.25 0.95
N ARG A 215 4.11 -9.89 -0.21
CA ARG A 215 4.93 -9.42 -1.35
C ARG A 215 4.52 -8.02 -1.83
N ALA A 216 3.21 -7.71 -1.82
CA ALA A 216 2.72 -6.39 -2.16
C ALA A 216 3.19 -5.32 -1.14
N LEU A 217 3.22 -5.67 0.15
CA LEU A 217 3.78 -4.80 1.20
C LEU A 217 5.29 -4.59 0.98
N ASP A 218 6.06 -5.66 0.76
CA ASP A 218 7.49 -5.57 0.48
C ASP A 218 7.77 -4.64 -0.73
N SER A 219 6.90 -4.68 -1.75
CA SER A 219 6.99 -3.79 -2.90
C SER A 219 6.74 -2.32 -2.56
N VAL A 220 5.81 -2.03 -1.64
CA VAL A 220 5.55 -0.67 -1.14
C VAL A 220 6.75 -0.18 -0.33
N GLU A 221 7.27 -1.02 0.57
CA GLU A 221 8.40 -0.70 1.44
C GLU A 221 9.68 -0.46 0.63
N SER A 222 10.02 -1.38 -0.28
CA SER A 222 11.17 -1.24 -1.18
C SER A 222 11.08 0.01 -2.04
N PHE A 223 9.89 0.30 -2.60
CA PHE A 223 9.67 1.52 -3.37
C PHE A 223 9.84 2.79 -2.52
N SER A 224 9.37 2.77 -1.28
CA SER A 224 9.50 3.88 -0.32
C SER A 224 10.95 4.11 0.09
N CYS A 225 11.68 3.04 0.42
CA CYS A 225 13.09 3.07 0.78
C CYS A 225 13.95 3.58 -0.37
N SER A 226 13.75 3.07 -1.60
CA SER A 226 14.48 3.50 -2.79
C SER A 226 14.36 5.01 -3.05
N TRP A 227 13.18 5.56 -2.80
CA TRP A 227 12.98 7.01 -2.87
C TRP A 227 13.68 7.76 -1.76
N GLY A 228 13.52 7.31 -0.51
CA GLY A 228 14.14 7.97 0.64
C GLY A 228 15.67 7.98 0.58
N THR A 229 16.29 6.91 0.08
CA THR A 229 17.76 6.79 0.00
C THR A 229 18.35 7.30 -1.32
N GLY A 230 17.56 7.41 -2.38
CA GLY A 230 18.04 7.78 -3.71
C GLY A 230 17.59 9.15 -4.18
N PHE A 231 16.27 9.39 -4.19
CA PHE A 231 15.66 10.57 -4.80
C PHE A 231 15.47 11.72 -3.81
N GLY A 232 14.97 11.43 -2.60
CA GLY A 232 14.77 12.44 -1.54
C GLY A 232 16.05 12.91 -0.85
N ALA A 233 17.18 12.24 -1.13
CA ALA A 233 18.50 12.59 -0.61
C ALA A 233 19.33 13.48 -1.58
N ARG A 234 18.82 13.78 -2.77
CA ARG A 234 19.41 14.70 -3.76
C ARG A 234 18.75 16.06 -3.67
#